data_AF-A0A970FFK4-F1
#
_entry.id   AF-A0A970FFK4-F1
#
_cell.length_a   1.000
_cell.length_b   1.000
_cell.length_c   1.000
_cell.angle_alpha   90.00
_cell.angle_beta   90.00
_cell.angle_gamma   90.00
#
_symmetry.space_group_name_H-M   'P 1'
#
loop_
_entity.id
_entity.type
_entity.pdbx_description
1 polymer ?
#
loop_
_entity_poly.entity_id
_entity_poly.type
_entity_poly.pdbx_seq_one_letter_code
_entity_poly.pdbx_strand_id
1 'polypeptide(L)'
;MGRRAGGLSRLAALIIVLLLGREAFASPSSLGIRQAWLDYPSLTVYADLLDREGAPRDLSDTEDLSASLGGVPLALSQVRRYSAVDDGLLILFAIDTSASVGGERFVELQQAVSDWIRRLGPRDRASVISFGEGVSLAQGFTAEQNALLYAVQSLSPEDERADLNLAVLRALELARTRSAGLPGRRIIVLCSDGFRVSTGSATAEEVRSALAVDPIPIYSVLFDSPERESANRKIAAQQLLNELGYDAGPVDGKLGPRTTAAIRVFQQSRGVAWDGRVSSELIGVLRTMAKNEKDSALSVIGEFSRRSGGELYRTGTSHFNQVFDTVASSLDQALVLVTELSETGPESTVKRLELSCSEGDRTLMDGVDIRLVLAPAPSTPVVPETDEPGSFVWGSVFVAVGVILLVVAGFVYVKRRGSGDRKSAAALNETAQTRLLSGAPAARVELTPFDANYTGPPLKAEIRDRLVLGRRVAPSVLVVPGDATISAKHCELQYTDGKLLVRDLDSSNGTMVNGVPIETSYPIEDGDRLTLGKTELRIRIIGVS
;
A
#
# COMPACT_ATOMS: atom_id res chain seq x y z
N MET A 1 -85.44 38.52 -6.64
CA MET A 1 -84.95 38.26 -8.02
C MET A 1 -83.62 38.99 -8.18
N GLY A 2 -82.60 38.34 -8.75
CA GLY A 2 -81.31 38.98 -9.10
C GLY A 2 -80.10 38.34 -8.43
N ARG A 3 -79.41 37.45 -9.16
CA ARG A 3 -78.33 36.54 -8.74
C ARG A 3 -76.96 37.12 -9.16
N ARG A 4 -75.91 36.70 -8.42
CA ARG A 4 -74.49 36.53 -8.81
C ARG A 4 -73.57 37.76 -8.90
N ALA A 5 -72.60 37.82 -7.98
CA ALA A 5 -71.17 38.04 -8.26
C ALA A 5 -70.31 37.77 -7.01
N GLY A 6 -70.42 36.57 -6.43
CA GLY A 6 -69.47 36.04 -5.44
C GLY A 6 -68.85 34.80 -6.05
N GLY A 7 -67.60 34.88 -6.53
CA GLY A 7 -66.99 33.71 -7.18
C GLY A 7 -65.57 33.86 -7.74
N LEU A 8 -64.97 35.05 -7.80
CA LEU A 8 -63.63 35.20 -8.40
C LEU A 8 -62.48 35.42 -7.41
N SER A 9 -62.71 35.82 -6.16
CA SER A 9 -61.60 36.17 -5.25
C SER A 9 -61.03 35.01 -4.42
N ARG A 10 -61.75 33.89 -4.29
CA ARG A 10 -61.25 32.69 -3.57
C ARG A 10 -60.65 31.62 -4.48
N LEU A 11 -61.04 31.59 -5.76
CA LEU A 11 -60.44 30.67 -6.74
C LEU A 11 -59.07 31.16 -7.22
N ALA A 12 -58.89 32.49 -7.34
CA ALA A 12 -57.59 33.07 -7.71
C ALA A 12 -56.52 32.89 -6.60
N ALA A 13 -56.92 32.93 -5.32
CA ALA A 13 -56.01 32.66 -4.21
C ALA A 13 -55.67 31.16 -4.07
N LEU A 14 -56.58 30.26 -4.46
CA LEU A 14 -56.31 28.81 -4.47
C LEU A 14 -55.42 28.39 -5.65
N ILE A 15 -55.51 29.09 -6.79
CA ILE A 15 -54.67 28.84 -7.97
C ILE A 15 -53.25 29.44 -7.81
N ILE A 16 -53.09 30.54 -7.05
CA ILE A 16 -51.76 31.08 -6.74
C ILE A 16 -51.03 30.26 -5.66
N VAL A 17 -51.75 29.58 -4.76
CA VAL A 17 -51.15 28.61 -3.82
C VAL A 17 -50.88 27.24 -4.47
N LEU A 18 -51.55 26.90 -5.59
CA LEU A 18 -51.21 25.72 -6.41
C LEU A 18 -50.12 25.98 -7.47
N LEU A 19 -49.64 27.22 -7.60
CA LEU A 19 -48.52 27.60 -8.48
C LEU A 19 -47.28 28.07 -7.71
N LEU A 20 -47.33 28.08 -6.37
CA LEU A 20 -46.19 28.31 -5.48
C LEU A 20 -45.94 27.04 -4.67
N GLY A 21 -45.43 26.02 -5.35
CA GLY A 21 -45.17 24.71 -4.75
C GLY A 21 -44.71 23.65 -5.75
N ARG A 22 -44.17 24.06 -6.90
CA ARG A 22 -43.06 23.30 -7.46
C ARG A 22 -41.84 24.04 -7.00
N GLU A 23 -41.26 23.60 -5.89
CA GLU A 23 -39.80 23.71 -5.82
C GLU A 23 -39.30 23.15 -7.15
N ALA A 24 -38.49 23.94 -7.86
CA ALA A 24 -37.86 23.43 -9.06
C ALA A 24 -36.96 22.28 -8.59
N PHE A 25 -37.51 21.07 -8.60
CA PHE A 25 -36.78 19.86 -8.24
C PHE A 25 -35.53 19.85 -9.09
N ALA A 26 -34.38 19.95 -8.45
CA ALA A 26 -33.12 20.04 -9.14
C ALA A 26 -32.86 18.66 -9.77
N SER A 27 -32.97 18.58 -11.11
CA SER A 27 -32.75 17.33 -11.85
C SER A 27 -31.39 16.73 -11.51
N PRO A 28 -31.29 15.40 -11.34
CA PRO A 28 -30.04 14.77 -10.96
C PRO A 28 -28.99 15.06 -12.03
N SER A 29 -27.80 15.44 -11.60
CA SER A 29 -26.68 15.73 -12.48
C SER A 29 -25.71 14.55 -12.57
N SER A 30 -25.57 13.80 -11.48
CA SER A 30 -24.67 12.65 -11.37
C SER A 30 -25.26 11.54 -10.49
N LEU A 31 -25.01 10.31 -10.91
CA LEU A 31 -25.21 9.10 -10.13
C LEU A 31 -23.86 8.38 -10.06
N GLY A 32 -23.44 7.95 -8.88
CA GLY A 32 -22.17 7.25 -8.70
C GLY A 32 -22.26 6.15 -7.66
N ILE A 33 -21.91 4.92 -8.02
CA ILE A 33 -21.73 3.83 -7.07
C ILE A 33 -20.39 4.05 -6.37
N ARG A 34 -20.45 4.32 -5.06
CA ARG A 34 -19.25 4.47 -4.24
C ARG A 34 -18.72 3.13 -3.79
N GLN A 35 -19.59 2.19 -3.42
CA GLN A 35 -19.17 0.85 -3.02
C GLN A 35 -20.34 -0.13 -3.18
N ALA A 36 -20.02 -1.38 -3.49
CA ALA A 36 -20.94 -2.49 -3.36
C ALA A 36 -20.34 -3.52 -2.40
N TRP A 37 -21.14 -3.95 -1.42
CA TRP A 37 -20.72 -4.90 -0.40
C TRP A 37 -21.69 -6.09 -0.38
N LEU A 38 -21.17 -7.26 -0.75
CA LEU A 38 -21.92 -8.50 -0.77
C LEU A 38 -21.70 -9.28 0.54
N ASP A 39 -22.74 -9.34 1.37
CA ASP A 39 -22.85 -10.26 2.49
C ASP A 39 -23.97 -11.27 2.19
N TYR A 40 -23.63 -12.29 1.40
CA TYR A 40 -24.60 -13.17 0.75
C TYR A 40 -25.64 -13.73 1.74
N PRO A 41 -26.94 -13.70 1.39
CA PRO A 41 -27.52 -13.30 0.09
C PRO A 41 -27.71 -11.79 -0.12
N SER A 42 -27.42 -10.98 0.89
CA SER A 42 -27.69 -9.54 0.86
C SER A 42 -26.58 -8.77 0.14
N LEU A 43 -26.94 -7.97 -0.86
CA LEU A 43 -26.06 -7.01 -1.52
C LEU A 43 -26.46 -5.60 -1.09
N THR A 44 -25.53 -4.90 -0.44
CA THR A 44 -25.68 -3.50 -0.08
C THR A 44 -24.88 -2.62 -1.02
N VAL A 45 -25.51 -1.61 -1.60
CA VAL A 45 -24.88 -0.65 -2.50
C VAL A 45 -24.92 0.73 -1.85
N TYR A 46 -23.76 1.38 -1.80
CA TYR A 46 -23.62 2.75 -1.34
C TYR A 46 -23.42 3.64 -2.56
N ALA A 47 -24.31 4.59 -2.79
CA ALA A 47 -24.30 5.42 -3.98
C ALA A 47 -24.61 6.88 -3.65
N ASP A 48 -24.09 7.78 -4.47
CA ASP A 48 -24.44 9.20 -4.42
C ASP A 48 -25.38 9.53 -5.57
N LEU A 49 -26.41 10.31 -5.27
CA LEU A 49 -27.30 10.91 -6.24
C LEU A 49 -27.33 12.42 -5.98
N LEU A 50 -26.67 13.18 -6.84
CA LEU A 50 -26.45 14.61 -6.65
C LEU A 50 -27.18 15.43 -7.71
N ASP A 51 -27.66 16.60 -7.31
CA ASP A 51 -28.22 17.61 -8.21
C ASP A 51 -27.12 18.40 -8.95
N ARG A 52 -27.48 19.46 -9.69
CA ARG A 52 -26.53 20.27 -10.47
C ARG A 52 -25.64 21.15 -9.58
N GLU A 53 -26.10 21.46 -8.38
CA GLU A 53 -25.41 22.22 -7.37
C GLU A 53 -24.48 21.32 -6.52
N GLY A 54 -24.54 20.00 -6.73
CA GLY A 54 -23.74 19.00 -6.02
C GLY A 54 -24.34 18.59 -4.68
N ALA A 55 -25.59 18.95 -4.39
CA ALA A 55 -26.27 18.59 -3.17
C ALA A 55 -26.95 17.20 -3.29
N PRO A 56 -27.03 16.43 -2.18
CA PRO A 56 -27.73 15.14 -2.17
C PRO A 56 -29.22 15.29 -2.41
N ARG A 57 -29.77 14.44 -3.28
CA ARG A 57 -31.23 14.38 -3.54
C ARG A 57 -32.00 13.78 -2.35
N ASP A 58 -33.29 14.08 -2.27
CA ASP A 58 -34.19 13.42 -1.33
C ASP A 58 -34.53 11.98 -1.77
N LEU A 59 -34.91 11.13 -0.82
CA LEU A 59 -35.28 9.73 -1.06
C LEU A 59 -36.65 9.59 -1.75
N SER A 60 -37.54 10.55 -1.56
CA SER A 60 -38.85 10.60 -2.22
C SER A 60 -38.76 10.67 -3.75
N ASP A 61 -37.62 11.16 -4.23
CA ASP A 61 -37.28 11.40 -5.62
C ASP A 61 -36.59 10.20 -6.31
N THR A 62 -36.44 9.06 -5.60
CA THR A 62 -35.75 7.87 -6.11
C THR A 62 -36.68 6.81 -6.71
N GLU A 63 -37.95 7.14 -7.00
CA GLU A 63 -38.91 6.18 -7.59
C GLU A 63 -38.44 5.59 -8.94
N ASP A 64 -37.57 6.31 -9.66
CA ASP A 64 -36.98 5.88 -10.94
C ASP A 64 -35.59 5.22 -10.79
N LEU A 65 -35.20 4.82 -9.58
CA LEU A 65 -33.93 4.14 -9.30
C LEU A 65 -34.06 2.64 -9.55
N SER A 66 -33.21 2.08 -10.40
CA SER A 66 -33.18 0.65 -10.68
C SER A 66 -31.75 0.10 -10.63
N ALA A 67 -31.64 -1.18 -10.30
CA ALA A 67 -30.37 -1.90 -10.27
C ALA A 67 -30.45 -3.18 -11.10
N SER A 68 -29.32 -3.60 -11.65
CA SER A 68 -29.19 -4.90 -12.33
C SER A 68 -27.83 -5.52 -12.04
N LEU A 69 -27.75 -6.85 -12.11
CA LEU A 69 -26.52 -7.63 -11.92
C LEU A 69 -26.30 -8.53 -13.12
N GLY A 70 -25.25 -8.26 -13.90
CA GLY A 70 -24.99 -8.95 -15.16
C GLY A 70 -26.16 -8.83 -16.15
N GLY A 71 -26.85 -7.69 -16.13
CA GLY A 71 -28.04 -7.41 -16.94
C GLY A 71 -29.36 -7.98 -16.39
N VAL A 72 -29.33 -8.75 -15.30
CA VAL A 72 -30.54 -9.25 -14.64
C VAL A 72 -31.06 -8.20 -13.66
N PRO A 73 -32.30 -7.70 -13.80
CA PRO A 73 -32.86 -6.72 -12.86
C PRO A 73 -32.87 -7.22 -11.41
N LEU A 74 -32.50 -6.34 -10.47
CA LEU A 74 -32.55 -6.58 -9.04
C LEU A 74 -33.76 -5.87 -8.41
N ALA A 75 -34.43 -6.54 -7.49
CA ALA A 75 -35.49 -5.95 -6.70
C ALA A 75 -34.90 -5.27 -5.46
N LEU A 76 -34.92 -3.94 -5.45
CA LEU A 76 -34.49 -3.15 -4.30
C LEU A 76 -35.46 -3.35 -3.13
N SER A 77 -34.99 -3.98 -2.05
CA SER A 77 -35.77 -4.22 -0.84
C SER A 77 -35.79 -3.00 0.09
N GLN A 78 -34.76 -2.16 0.01
CA GLN A 78 -34.65 -0.94 0.79
C GLN A 78 -33.85 0.12 0.05
N VAL A 79 -34.31 1.38 0.12
CA VAL A 79 -33.55 2.58 -0.28
C VAL A 79 -33.67 3.58 0.86
N ARG A 80 -32.55 3.98 1.45
CA ARG A 80 -32.50 4.95 2.56
C ARG A 80 -31.20 5.72 2.56
N ARG A 81 -31.06 6.70 3.44
CA ARG A 81 -29.77 7.33 3.72
C ARG A 81 -28.92 6.47 4.64
N TYR A 82 -27.61 6.61 4.48
CA TYR A 82 -26.62 6.04 5.38
C TYR A 82 -26.79 6.65 6.78
N SER A 83 -26.61 5.82 7.80
CA SER A 83 -26.61 6.23 9.21
C SER A 83 -25.35 5.69 9.85
N ALA A 84 -24.37 6.55 10.12
CA ALA A 84 -23.14 6.16 10.80
C ALA A 84 -23.40 5.44 12.14
N VAL A 85 -24.47 5.82 12.84
CA VAL A 85 -24.87 5.22 14.12
C VAL A 85 -25.38 3.78 13.93
N ASP A 86 -26.22 3.55 12.92
CA ASP A 86 -26.91 2.27 12.75
C ASP A 86 -26.10 1.25 11.95
N ASP A 87 -25.37 1.73 10.93
CA ASP A 87 -24.67 0.92 9.94
C ASP A 87 -23.23 0.60 10.34
N GLY A 88 -22.58 1.56 11.01
CA GLY A 88 -21.16 1.52 11.30
C GLY A 88 -20.28 1.69 10.06
N LEU A 89 -19.01 2.03 10.30
CA LEU A 89 -18.00 2.27 9.29
C LEU A 89 -16.73 1.50 9.62
N LEU A 90 -16.17 0.78 8.63
CA LEU A 90 -14.84 0.20 8.72
C LEU A 90 -13.83 1.16 8.06
N ILE A 91 -12.93 1.73 8.86
CA ILE A 91 -11.91 2.68 8.39
C ILE A 91 -10.53 2.04 8.45
N LEU A 92 -9.76 2.11 7.37
CA LEU A 92 -8.34 1.80 7.39
C LEU A 92 -7.55 3.06 7.11
N PHE A 93 -6.83 3.57 8.11
CA PHE A 93 -5.90 4.67 7.95
C PHE A 93 -4.56 4.13 7.44
N ALA A 94 -4.16 4.54 6.24
CA ALA A 94 -2.83 4.27 5.70
C ALA A 94 -2.01 5.56 5.79
N ILE A 95 -1.00 5.57 6.66
CA ILE A 95 -0.24 6.77 7.01
C ILE A 95 1.20 6.64 6.51
N ASP A 96 1.60 7.61 5.69
CA ASP A 96 2.97 7.73 5.17
C ASP A 96 3.94 8.11 6.30
N THR A 97 4.91 7.24 6.58
CA THR A 97 5.98 7.43 7.60
C THR A 97 7.32 7.79 6.97
N SER A 98 7.33 8.27 5.73
CA SER A 98 8.56 8.75 5.12
C SER A 98 9.00 10.11 5.65
N ALA A 99 10.31 10.32 5.71
CA ALA A 99 10.94 11.54 6.17
C ALA A 99 10.55 12.78 5.33
N SER A 100 10.09 12.59 4.08
CA SER A 100 9.65 13.69 3.22
C SER A 100 8.38 14.38 3.72
N VAL A 101 7.56 13.70 4.54
CA VAL A 101 6.36 14.29 5.16
C VAL A 101 6.73 15.48 6.05
N GLY A 102 7.86 15.40 6.77
CA GLY A 102 8.33 16.42 7.71
C GLY A 102 7.62 16.37 9.07
N GLY A 103 8.40 16.57 10.15
CA GLY A 103 7.93 16.35 11.53
C GLY A 103 6.73 17.21 11.94
N GLU A 104 6.72 18.51 11.61
CA GLU A 104 5.60 19.39 11.96
C GLU A 104 4.29 18.95 11.29
N ARG A 105 4.33 18.67 9.98
CA ARG A 105 3.16 18.17 9.24
C ARG A 105 2.72 16.80 9.71
N PHE A 106 3.65 15.92 10.06
CA PHE A 106 3.32 14.60 10.60
C PHE A 106 2.54 14.71 11.92
N VAL A 107 2.94 15.62 12.81
CA VAL A 107 2.23 15.88 14.08
C VAL A 107 0.82 16.40 13.83
N GLU A 108 0.63 17.32 12.88
CA GLU A 108 -0.71 17.80 12.50
C GLU A 108 -1.59 16.66 11.94
N LEU A 109 -1.02 15.78 11.13
CA LEU A 109 -1.71 14.59 10.61
C LEU A 109 -2.11 13.64 11.74
N GLN A 110 -1.21 13.34 12.68
CA GLN A 110 -1.50 12.51 13.85
C GLN A 110 -2.65 13.10 14.69
N GLN A 111 -2.66 14.42 14.88
CA GLN A 111 -3.74 15.11 15.58
C GLN A 111 -5.07 14.94 14.84
N ALA A 112 -5.11 15.16 13.53
CA ALA A 112 -6.35 15.07 12.76
C ALA A 112 -6.92 13.65 12.69
N VAL A 113 -6.06 12.65 12.51
CA VAL A 113 -6.47 11.23 12.56
C VAL A 113 -6.96 10.88 13.98
N SER A 114 -6.27 11.35 15.02
CA SER A 114 -6.70 11.15 16.42
C SER A 114 -8.06 11.78 16.70
N ASP A 115 -8.31 12.97 16.15
CA ASP A 115 -9.57 13.68 16.30
C ASP A 115 -10.72 12.91 15.65
N TRP A 116 -10.52 12.29 14.48
CA TRP A 116 -11.51 11.38 13.90
C TRP A 116 -11.69 10.14 14.78
N ILE A 117 -10.61 9.49 15.24
CA ILE A 117 -10.70 8.29 16.10
C ILE A 117 -11.57 8.55 17.34
N ARG A 118 -11.47 9.73 17.95
CA ARG A 118 -12.30 10.11 19.11
C ARG A 118 -13.79 10.26 18.79
N ARG A 119 -14.14 10.52 17.53
CA ARG A 119 -15.53 10.67 17.04
C ARG A 119 -16.14 9.37 16.53
N LEU A 120 -15.39 8.26 16.50
CA LEU A 120 -15.91 6.97 16.04
C LEU A 120 -17.17 6.56 16.81
N GLY A 121 -18.18 6.12 16.06
CA GLY A 121 -19.41 5.57 16.59
C GLY A 121 -19.23 4.18 17.21
N PRO A 122 -20.22 3.68 17.96
CA PRO A 122 -20.12 2.39 18.67
C PRO A 122 -20.00 1.18 17.73
N ARG A 123 -20.49 1.29 16.49
CA ARG A 123 -20.40 0.24 15.47
C ARG A 123 -19.17 0.39 14.58
N ASP A 124 -18.47 1.50 14.66
CA ASP A 124 -17.29 1.76 13.83
C ASP A 124 -16.12 0.90 14.28
N ARG A 125 -15.28 0.54 13.31
CA ARG A 125 -14.03 -0.18 13.55
C ARG A 125 -12.97 0.50 12.72
N ALA A 126 -11.81 0.74 13.32
CA ALA A 126 -10.69 1.31 12.60
C ALA A 126 -9.44 0.45 12.71
N SER A 127 -8.56 0.57 11.73
CA SER A 127 -7.22 -0.01 11.68
C SER A 127 -6.24 1.06 11.22
N VAL A 128 -4.98 0.92 11.65
CA VAL A 128 -3.89 1.82 11.28
C VAL A 128 -2.78 0.98 10.66
N ILE A 129 -2.39 1.32 9.44
CA ILE A 129 -1.15 0.86 8.82
C ILE A 129 -0.22 2.06 8.62
N SER A 130 1.08 1.83 8.78
CA SER A 130 2.10 2.76 8.34
C SER A 130 2.76 2.25 7.06
N PHE A 131 3.24 3.18 6.23
CA PHE A 131 4.04 2.81 5.08
C PHE A 131 5.20 3.79 4.85
N GLY A 132 6.35 3.20 4.54
CA GLY A 132 7.60 3.88 4.24
C GLY A 132 8.45 2.96 3.38
N GLU A 133 9.54 2.43 3.92
CA GLU A 133 10.36 1.41 3.22
C GLU A 133 9.65 0.07 3.02
N GLY A 134 8.60 -0.17 3.80
CA GLY A 134 7.65 -1.26 3.69
C GLY A 134 6.31 -0.86 4.28
N VAL A 135 5.39 -1.82 4.43
CA VAL A 135 4.06 -1.59 5.03
C VAL A 135 3.93 -2.38 6.32
N SER A 136 3.56 -1.71 7.41
CA SER A 136 3.39 -2.33 8.72
C SER A 136 1.97 -2.15 9.24
N LEU A 137 1.41 -3.21 9.83
CA LEU A 137 0.13 -3.14 10.55
C LEU A 137 0.40 -2.65 11.98
N ALA A 138 0.26 -1.34 12.21
CA ALA A 138 0.42 -0.77 13.55
C ALA A 138 -0.70 -1.19 14.49
N GLN A 139 -1.93 -1.28 13.99
CA GLN A 139 -3.10 -1.72 14.75
C GLN A 139 -4.13 -2.39 13.83
N GLY A 140 -4.52 -3.62 14.15
CA GLY A 140 -5.61 -4.34 13.49
C GLY A 140 -6.99 -3.74 13.81
N PHE A 141 -8.02 -4.13 13.05
CA PHE A 141 -9.37 -3.61 13.22
C PHE A 141 -9.88 -3.77 14.67
N THR A 142 -10.24 -2.66 15.30
CA THR A 142 -10.75 -2.64 16.67
C THR A 142 -11.74 -1.50 16.89
N ALA A 143 -12.58 -1.64 17.91
CA ALA A 143 -13.41 -0.55 18.45
C ALA A 143 -12.68 0.24 19.55
N GLU A 144 -11.54 -0.27 20.03
CA GLU A 144 -10.82 0.28 21.17
C GLU A 144 -10.07 1.55 20.76
N GLN A 145 -10.71 2.70 21.02
CA GLN A 145 -10.15 4.02 20.69
C GLN A 145 -8.75 4.24 21.28
N ASN A 146 -8.48 3.77 22.49
CA ASN A 146 -7.17 3.95 23.13
C ASN A 146 -6.05 3.19 22.39
N ALA A 147 -6.32 1.97 21.91
CA ALA A 147 -5.35 1.20 21.14
C ALA A 147 -5.03 1.89 19.81
N LEU A 148 -6.06 2.44 19.14
CA LEU A 148 -5.90 3.22 17.91
C LEU A 148 -5.12 4.51 18.13
N LEU A 149 -5.45 5.27 19.18
CA LEU A 149 -4.74 6.50 19.52
C LEU A 149 -3.27 6.24 19.83
N TYR A 150 -2.96 5.19 20.60
CA TYR A 150 -1.59 4.79 20.87
C TYR A 150 -0.84 4.42 19.58
N ALA A 151 -1.48 3.65 18.70
CA ALA A 151 -0.89 3.24 17.44
C ALA A 151 -0.59 4.43 16.50
N VAL A 152 -1.46 5.44 16.44
CA VAL A 152 -1.20 6.66 15.66
C VAL A 152 -0.08 7.49 16.27
N GLN A 153 -0.09 7.67 17.60
CA GLN A 153 0.89 8.48 18.31
C GLN A 153 2.29 7.87 18.35
N SER A 154 2.41 6.55 18.21
CA SER A 154 3.70 5.85 18.18
C SER A 154 4.40 5.87 16.82
N LEU A 155 3.72 6.28 15.75
CA LEU A 155 4.34 6.43 14.44
C LEU A 155 5.32 7.60 14.42
N SER A 156 6.37 7.48 13.61
CA SER A 156 7.34 8.54 13.33
C SER A 156 7.71 8.58 11.85
N PRO A 157 7.97 9.77 11.26
CA PRO A 157 8.32 9.91 9.85
C PRO A 157 9.84 9.73 9.66
N GLU A 158 10.33 8.52 9.82
CA GLU A 158 11.78 8.21 9.78
C GLU A 158 12.24 7.51 8.50
N ASP A 159 11.32 6.94 7.73
CA ASP A 159 11.65 6.11 6.58
C ASP A 159 12.19 6.95 5.41
N GLU A 160 13.20 6.49 4.68
CA GLU A 160 13.82 7.30 3.61
C GLU A 160 12.91 7.45 2.36
N ARG A 161 11.91 6.58 2.21
CA ARG A 161 11.03 6.48 1.04
C ARG A 161 9.64 5.98 1.43
N ALA A 162 8.67 6.12 0.53
CA ALA A 162 7.29 5.65 0.74
C ALA A 162 6.84 4.67 -0.36
N ASP A 163 6.43 3.48 0.02
CA ASP A 163 5.93 2.48 -0.92
C ASP A 163 4.40 2.53 -1.10
N LEU A 164 3.94 3.58 -1.81
CA LEU A 164 2.52 3.90 -1.93
C LEU A 164 1.69 2.79 -2.59
N ASN A 165 2.18 2.20 -3.68
CA ASN A 165 1.41 1.16 -4.39
C ASN A 165 1.25 -0.09 -3.51
N LEU A 166 2.31 -0.48 -2.79
CA LEU A 166 2.25 -1.60 -1.85
C LEU A 166 1.30 -1.30 -0.69
N ALA A 167 1.33 -0.07 -0.18
CA ALA A 167 0.42 0.40 0.87
C ALA A 167 -1.04 0.29 0.43
N VAL A 168 -1.37 0.73 -0.79
CA VAL A 168 -2.72 0.60 -1.35
C VAL A 168 -3.13 -0.87 -1.51
N LEU A 169 -2.26 -1.72 -2.05
CA LEU A 169 -2.56 -3.15 -2.20
C LEU A 169 -2.81 -3.82 -0.86
N ARG A 170 -1.97 -3.55 0.15
CA ARG A 170 -2.11 -4.11 1.49
C ARG A 170 -3.35 -3.58 2.20
N ALA A 171 -3.66 -2.29 2.03
CA ALA A 171 -4.90 -1.69 2.53
C ALA A 171 -6.14 -2.34 1.91
N LEU A 172 -6.15 -2.56 0.59
CA LEU A 172 -7.25 -3.25 -0.10
C LEU A 172 -7.42 -4.68 0.40
N GLU A 173 -6.33 -5.43 0.58
CA GLU A 173 -6.36 -6.78 1.13
C GLU A 173 -6.99 -6.82 2.52
N LEU A 174 -6.52 -5.95 3.43
CA LEU A 174 -7.05 -5.86 4.79
C LEU A 174 -8.51 -5.41 4.78
N ALA A 175 -8.86 -4.37 4.03
CA ALA A 175 -10.22 -3.82 3.98
C ALA A 175 -11.23 -4.77 3.33
N ARG A 176 -10.79 -5.78 2.54
CA ARG A 176 -11.66 -6.83 2.01
C ARG A 176 -11.92 -7.99 2.97
N THR A 177 -11.20 -8.04 4.09
CA THR A 177 -11.31 -9.14 5.07
C THR A 177 -12.73 -9.26 5.59
N ARG A 178 -13.33 -10.44 5.44
CA ARG A 178 -14.67 -10.74 5.95
C ARG A 178 -14.53 -11.42 7.30
N SER A 179 -15.06 -10.79 8.35
CA SER A 179 -15.07 -11.35 9.70
C SER A 179 -16.33 -10.89 10.40
N ALA A 180 -16.89 -11.76 11.25
CA ALA A 180 -18.09 -11.45 12.01
C ALA A 180 -17.88 -10.18 12.84
N GLY A 181 -18.84 -9.24 12.75
CA GLY A 181 -18.81 -7.99 13.52
C GLY A 181 -18.02 -6.83 12.88
N LEU A 182 -17.45 -6.99 11.69
CA LEU A 182 -16.92 -5.86 10.92
C LEU A 182 -18.02 -5.20 10.07
N PRO A 183 -18.13 -3.86 10.04
CA PRO A 183 -19.12 -3.16 9.22
C PRO A 183 -19.01 -3.45 7.72
N GLY A 184 -20.15 -3.35 7.03
CA GLY A 184 -20.25 -3.51 5.58
C GLY A 184 -19.79 -2.29 4.78
N ARG A 185 -19.98 -1.07 5.30
CA ARG A 185 -19.42 0.16 4.70
C ARG A 185 -17.94 0.24 5.04
N ARG A 186 -17.09 0.41 4.03
CA ARG A 186 -15.62 0.33 4.21
C ARG A 186 -14.93 1.40 3.40
N ILE A 187 -13.90 1.98 4.00
CA ILE A 187 -13.06 2.98 3.35
C ILE A 187 -11.60 2.79 3.72
N ILE A 188 -10.73 3.25 2.83
CA ILE A 188 -9.31 3.45 3.07
C ILE A 188 -9.08 4.95 3.06
N VAL A 189 -8.41 5.48 4.08
CA VAL A 189 -7.98 6.87 4.14
C VAL A 189 -6.46 6.89 3.99
N LEU A 190 -5.99 7.23 2.79
CA LEU A 190 -4.58 7.23 2.42
C LEU A 190 -4.00 8.63 2.63
N CYS A 191 -3.06 8.78 3.57
CA CYS A 191 -2.45 10.06 3.90
C CYS A 191 -0.98 10.05 3.47
N SER A 192 -0.60 10.90 2.50
CA SER A 192 0.77 10.95 1.96
C SER A 192 1.10 12.35 1.42
N ASP A 193 2.38 12.69 1.33
CA ASP A 193 2.84 13.88 0.59
C ASP A 193 3.01 13.60 -0.93
N GLY A 194 2.78 12.35 -1.34
CA GLY A 194 2.88 11.87 -2.73
C GLY A 194 4.31 11.56 -3.18
N PHE A 195 5.25 11.35 -2.25
CA PHE A 195 6.67 11.25 -2.53
C PHE A 195 7.11 9.82 -2.93
N ARG A 196 8.00 9.75 -3.94
CA ARG A 196 8.77 8.59 -4.42
C ARG A 196 8.10 7.22 -4.31
N VAL A 197 7.37 6.81 -5.36
CA VAL A 197 7.01 5.41 -5.56
C VAL A 197 8.30 4.60 -5.76
N SER A 198 8.56 3.64 -4.88
CA SER A 198 9.75 2.80 -5.01
C SER A 198 9.70 1.99 -6.31
N THR A 199 10.73 2.10 -7.14
CA THR A 199 10.91 1.21 -8.29
C THR A 199 11.21 -0.19 -7.79
N GLY A 200 10.30 -1.13 -8.05
CA GLY A 200 10.50 -2.56 -7.80
C GLY A 200 9.46 -3.19 -6.89
N SER A 201 8.74 -2.45 -6.04
CA SER A 201 7.80 -3.03 -5.07
C SER A 201 6.53 -3.63 -5.70
N ALA A 202 5.55 -2.77 -5.93
CA ALA A 202 4.25 -2.97 -6.52
C ALA A 202 4.01 -1.88 -7.57
N THR A 203 3.37 -2.24 -8.67
CA THR A 203 3.16 -1.34 -9.82
C THR A 203 1.79 -0.67 -9.75
N ALA A 204 1.66 0.47 -10.44
CA ALA A 204 0.36 1.11 -10.60
C ALA A 204 -0.64 0.19 -11.31
N GLU A 205 -0.17 -0.70 -12.19
CA GLU A 205 -1.02 -1.64 -12.92
C GLU A 205 -1.58 -2.75 -12.01
N GLU A 206 -0.80 -3.20 -11.05
CA GLU A 206 -1.29 -4.14 -10.02
C GLU A 206 -2.37 -3.48 -9.17
N VAL A 207 -2.21 -2.20 -8.81
CA VAL A 207 -3.26 -1.45 -8.09
C VAL A 207 -4.51 -1.29 -8.96
N ARG A 208 -4.37 -0.92 -10.25
CA ARG A 208 -5.52 -0.83 -11.18
C ARG A 208 -6.25 -2.15 -11.30
N SER A 209 -5.51 -3.25 -11.42
CA SER A 209 -6.06 -4.60 -11.49
C SER A 209 -6.77 -4.98 -10.20
N ALA A 210 -6.21 -4.61 -9.04
CA ALA A 210 -6.83 -4.85 -7.74
C ALA A 210 -8.12 -4.04 -7.57
N LEU A 211 -8.20 -2.82 -8.11
CA LEU A 211 -9.38 -1.96 -8.05
C LEU A 211 -10.47 -2.32 -9.07
N ALA A 212 -10.16 -3.15 -10.06
CA ALA A 212 -11.09 -3.49 -11.13
C ALA A 212 -12.31 -4.29 -10.64
N VAL A 213 -12.17 -5.06 -9.56
CA VAL A 213 -13.23 -5.91 -8.99
C VAL A 213 -13.29 -5.72 -7.48
N ASP A 214 -14.50 -5.61 -6.93
CA ASP A 214 -14.75 -5.36 -5.49
C ASP A 214 -13.96 -4.14 -4.95
N PRO A 215 -14.06 -2.95 -5.58
CA PRO A 215 -13.33 -1.79 -5.10
C PRO A 215 -13.78 -1.39 -3.69
N ILE A 216 -12.81 -0.96 -2.87
CA ILE A 216 -13.04 -0.30 -1.59
C ILE A 216 -12.67 1.17 -1.77
N PRO A 217 -13.55 2.14 -1.48
CA PRO A 217 -13.26 3.56 -1.58
C PRO A 217 -11.96 3.97 -0.91
N ILE A 218 -11.07 4.60 -1.69
CA ILE A 218 -9.82 5.21 -1.23
C ILE A 218 -10.00 6.72 -1.24
N TYR A 219 -10.03 7.30 -0.05
CA TYR A 219 -10.00 8.73 0.18
C TYR A 219 -8.56 9.15 0.41
N SER A 220 -7.94 9.74 -0.61
CA SER A 220 -6.55 10.16 -0.55
C SER A 220 -6.45 11.59 -0.03
N VAL A 221 -5.72 11.78 1.07
CA VAL A 221 -5.39 13.06 1.66
C VAL A 221 -3.94 13.38 1.32
N LEU A 222 -3.74 14.22 0.31
CA LEU A 222 -2.42 14.59 -0.19
C LEU A 222 -2.01 15.97 0.28
N PHE A 223 -0.78 16.09 0.77
CA PHE A 223 -0.25 17.33 1.33
C PHE A 223 1.11 17.70 0.73
N ASP A 224 1.49 18.96 0.90
CA ASP A 224 2.81 19.44 0.46
C ASP A 224 3.82 19.30 1.59
N SER A 225 4.97 18.71 1.27
CA SER A 225 6.14 18.64 2.14
C SER A 225 6.65 20.06 2.43
N PRO A 226 6.88 20.45 3.70
CA PRO A 226 7.27 21.81 4.08
C PRO A 226 8.64 22.26 3.54
N GLU A 227 9.49 21.32 3.12
CA GLU A 227 10.90 21.59 2.77
C GLU A 227 11.15 22.20 1.38
N ARG A 228 10.13 22.29 0.51
CA ARG A 228 10.27 22.68 -0.90
C ARG A 228 10.73 24.13 -1.13
N GLU A 229 10.74 24.95 -0.08
CA GLU A 229 10.99 26.38 -0.14
C GLU A 229 12.23 26.84 0.64
N SER A 230 13.27 26.01 0.75
CA SER A 230 14.53 26.49 1.33
C SER A 230 15.07 27.69 0.56
N ALA A 231 15.17 28.84 1.23
CA ALA A 231 15.78 30.06 0.68
C ALA A 231 17.28 29.86 0.37
N ASN A 232 17.91 28.85 0.97
CA ASN A 232 19.29 28.49 0.70
C ASN A 232 19.37 27.57 -0.53
N ARG A 233 19.86 28.13 -1.64
CA ARG A 233 20.03 27.40 -2.91
C ARG A 233 20.84 26.09 -2.80
N LYS A 234 21.80 25.99 -1.88
CA LYS A 234 22.58 24.75 -1.71
C LYS A 234 21.76 23.63 -1.08
N ILE A 235 20.98 23.99 -0.05
CA ILE A 235 20.03 23.08 0.61
C ILE A 235 18.98 22.64 -0.41
N ALA A 236 18.39 23.60 -1.14
CA ALA A 236 17.42 23.30 -2.19
C ALA A 236 17.99 22.39 -3.30
N ALA A 237 19.25 22.59 -3.72
CA ALA A 237 19.90 21.70 -4.69
C ALA A 237 20.04 20.27 -4.14
N GLN A 238 20.55 20.11 -2.92
CA GLN A 238 20.72 18.80 -2.28
C GLN A 238 19.38 18.08 -2.14
N GLN A 239 18.33 18.79 -1.68
CA GLN A 239 16.98 18.25 -1.55
C GLN A 239 16.43 17.79 -2.89
N LEU A 240 16.40 18.66 -3.89
CA LEU A 240 15.80 18.34 -5.20
C LEU A 240 16.59 17.24 -5.92
N LEU A 241 17.92 17.20 -5.78
CA LEU A 241 18.74 16.12 -6.37
C LEU A 241 18.47 14.78 -5.69
N ASN A 242 18.38 14.75 -4.36
CA ASN A 242 18.01 13.54 -3.61
C ASN A 242 16.59 13.09 -3.97
N GLU A 243 15.64 14.02 -4.07
CA GLU A 243 14.26 13.77 -4.50
C GLU A 243 14.22 13.13 -5.89
N LEU A 244 15.02 13.64 -6.82
CA LEU A 244 15.14 13.10 -8.18
C LEU A 244 16.08 11.87 -8.29
N GLY A 245 16.62 11.37 -7.17
CA GLY A 245 17.41 10.12 -7.11
C GLY A 245 18.91 10.24 -7.40
N TYR A 246 19.50 11.44 -7.40
CA TYR A 246 20.90 11.69 -7.80
C TYR A 246 21.94 11.59 -6.67
N ASP A 247 21.57 11.16 -5.46
CA ASP A 247 22.43 11.05 -4.26
C ASP A 247 23.40 12.24 -4.04
N ALA A 248 22.85 13.37 -3.62
CA ALA A 248 23.59 14.55 -3.22
C ALA A 248 24.21 14.47 -1.82
N GLY A 249 24.03 13.36 -1.08
CA GLY A 249 24.40 13.24 0.33
C GLY A 249 23.44 13.98 1.27
N PRO A 250 23.82 14.20 2.55
CA PRO A 250 22.95 14.84 3.54
C PRO A 250 22.60 16.28 3.16
N VAL A 251 21.39 16.69 3.50
CA VAL A 251 20.89 18.06 3.28
C VAL A 251 21.42 18.98 4.37
N ASP A 252 22.62 19.51 4.18
CA ASP A 252 23.35 20.32 5.17
C ASP A 252 23.80 21.70 4.63
N GLY A 253 23.51 22.00 3.37
CA GLY A 253 23.91 23.22 2.67
C GLY A 253 25.40 23.28 2.33
N LYS A 254 26.17 22.20 2.52
CA LYS A 254 27.60 22.12 2.20
C LYS A 254 27.79 21.38 0.86
N LEU A 255 28.39 22.06 -0.11
CA LEU A 255 28.70 21.46 -1.42
C LEU A 255 29.91 20.53 -1.33
N GLY A 256 29.68 19.32 -0.81
CA GLY A 256 30.68 18.26 -0.74
C GLY A 256 30.87 17.52 -2.07
N PRO A 257 31.78 16.52 -2.11
CA PRO A 257 32.02 15.70 -3.29
C PRO A 257 30.76 14.98 -3.80
N ARG A 258 29.91 14.45 -2.90
CA ARG A 258 28.64 13.79 -3.26
C ARG A 258 27.68 14.75 -3.95
N THR A 259 27.42 15.92 -3.37
CA THR A 259 26.56 16.94 -3.98
C THR A 259 27.09 17.41 -5.34
N THR A 260 28.41 17.62 -5.46
CA THR A 260 29.03 18.03 -6.73
C THR A 260 28.92 16.93 -7.79
N ALA A 261 29.12 15.66 -7.41
CA ALA A 261 28.94 14.52 -8.30
C ALA A 261 27.49 14.38 -8.75
N ALA A 262 26.52 14.48 -7.83
CA ALA A 262 25.09 14.47 -8.11
C ALA A 262 24.69 15.54 -9.14
N ILE A 263 25.19 16.78 -8.96
CA ILE A 263 24.95 17.87 -9.92
C ILE A 263 25.51 17.52 -11.30
N ARG A 264 26.73 16.96 -11.37
CA ARG A 264 27.33 16.59 -12.66
C ARG A 264 26.56 15.47 -13.34
N VAL A 265 26.17 14.43 -12.61
CA VAL A 265 25.36 13.32 -13.14
C VAL A 265 24.02 13.86 -13.67
N PHE A 266 23.39 14.77 -12.93
CA PHE A 266 22.16 15.44 -13.37
C PHE A 266 22.38 16.30 -14.63
N GLN A 267 23.42 17.13 -14.67
CA GLN A 267 23.74 17.97 -15.82
C GLN A 267 24.07 17.11 -17.06
N GLN A 268 24.76 15.99 -16.87
CA GLN A 268 25.10 15.02 -17.92
C GLN A 268 23.85 14.33 -18.47
N SER A 269 22.92 13.89 -17.62
CA SER A 269 21.66 13.25 -18.05
C SER A 269 20.76 14.18 -18.87
N ARG A 270 21.03 15.50 -18.83
CA ARG A 270 20.28 16.55 -19.51
C ARG A 270 21.02 17.19 -20.69
N GLY A 271 22.26 16.77 -20.98
CA GLY A 271 23.04 17.29 -22.10
C GLY A 271 23.44 18.78 -21.99
N VAL A 272 23.48 19.34 -20.78
CA VAL A 272 23.88 20.74 -20.50
C VAL A 272 25.39 20.84 -20.20
N ALA A 273 25.97 22.03 -20.02
CA ALA A 273 27.39 22.19 -19.69
C ALA A 273 27.72 21.82 -18.22
N TRP A 274 28.75 21.00 -18.01
CA TRP A 274 29.02 20.27 -16.75
C TRP A 274 29.91 21.06 -15.76
N ASP A 275 29.44 22.19 -15.25
CA ASP A 275 30.24 22.96 -14.30
C ASP A 275 30.21 22.39 -12.87
N GLY A 276 29.24 21.51 -12.55
CA GLY A 276 29.03 20.95 -11.22
C GLY A 276 28.63 21.97 -10.16
N ARG A 277 28.17 23.17 -10.57
CA ARG A 277 27.86 24.28 -9.66
C ARG A 277 26.37 24.46 -9.48
N VAL A 278 25.98 24.91 -8.29
CA VAL A 278 24.61 25.34 -8.03
C VAL A 278 24.37 26.70 -8.67
N SER A 279 23.61 26.73 -9.76
CA SER A 279 23.13 27.95 -10.43
C SER A 279 21.62 28.14 -10.22
N SER A 280 21.12 29.36 -10.39
CA SER A 280 19.66 29.62 -10.31
C SER A 280 18.90 28.88 -11.42
N GLU A 281 19.52 28.71 -12.58
CA GLU A 281 18.96 27.92 -13.69
C GLU A 281 18.84 26.44 -13.31
N LEU A 282 19.90 25.84 -12.75
CA LEU A 282 19.88 24.46 -12.27
C LEU A 282 18.75 24.25 -11.26
N ILE A 283 18.60 25.16 -10.28
CA ILE A 283 17.52 25.08 -9.28
C ILE A 283 16.14 25.17 -9.96
N GLY A 284 15.97 26.04 -10.95
CA GLY A 284 14.72 26.15 -11.71
C GLY A 284 14.36 24.85 -12.46
N VAL A 285 15.34 24.22 -13.10
CA VAL A 285 15.15 22.94 -13.80
C VAL A 285 14.83 21.82 -12.82
N LEU A 286 15.61 21.68 -11.74
CA LEU A 286 15.39 20.68 -10.70
C LEU A 286 13.98 20.81 -10.10
N ARG A 287 13.56 22.04 -9.78
CA ARG A 287 12.22 22.32 -9.22
C ARG A 287 11.11 21.97 -10.21
N THR A 288 11.31 22.25 -11.49
CA THR A 288 10.34 21.90 -12.55
C THR A 288 10.19 20.39 -12.68
N MET A 289 11.30 19.66 -12.64
CA MET A 289 11.27 18.21 -12.75
C MET A 289 10.64 17.55 -11.52
N ALA A 290 11.04 17.94 -10.32
CA ALA A 290 10.45 17.44 -9.08
C ALA A 290 8.93 17.71 -9.05
N LYS A 291 8.51 18.90 -9.53
CA LYS A 291 7.09 19.21 -9.70
C LYS A 291 6.40 18.27 -10.70
N ASN A 292 6.99 18.02 -11.87
CA ASN A 292 6.39 17.14 -12.88
C ASN A 292 6.28 15.68 -12.41
N GLU A 293 7.28 15.19 -11.67
CA GLU A 293 7.25 13.85 -11.08
C GLU A 293 6.15 13.75 -10.03
N LYS A 294 6.02 14.76 -9.15
CA LYS A 294 4.89 14.84 -8.23
C LYS A 294 3.56 14.91 -8.97
N ASP A 295 3.39 15.80 -9.95
CA ASP A 295 2.14 15.94 -10.69
C ASP A 295 1.72 14.61 -11.36
N SER A 296 2.70 13.83 -11.82
CA SER A 296 2.48 12.47 -12.34
C SER A 296 2.01 11.50 -11.24
N ALA A 297 2.68 11.49 -10.08
CA ALA A 297 2.27 10.68 -8.93
C ALA A 297 0.86 11.06 -8.42
N LEU A 298 0.57 12.37 -8.32
CA LEU A 298 -0.74 12.90 -7.94
C LEU A 298 -1.83 12.47 -8.92
N SER A 299 -1.53 12.43 -10.23
CA SER A 299 -2.45 11.95 -11.25
C SER A 299 -2.82 10.48 -11.03
N VAL A 300 -1.83 9.64 -10.70
CA VAL A 300 -2.03 8.21 -10.43
C VAL A 300 -2.84 7.99 -9.14
N ILE A 301 -2.53 8.70 -8.06
CA ILE A 301 -3.28 8.58 -6.80
C ILE A 301 -4.72 9.07 -6.97
N GLY A 302 -4.91 10.17 -7.72
CA GLY A 302 -6.24 10.66 -8.09
C GLY A 302 -7.02 9.66 -8.95
N GLU A 303 -6.34 8.93 -9.85
CA GLU A 303 -6.92 7.83 -10.61
C GLU A 303 -7.41 6.71 -9.69
N PHE A 304 -6.56 6.25 -8.75
CA PHE A 304 -6.92 5.18 -7.81
C PHE A 304 -8.12 5.57 -6.94
N SER A 305 -8.11 6.79 -6.40
CA SER A 305 -9.20 7.31 -5.57
C SER A 305 -10.52 7.25 -6.34
N ARG A 306 -10.58 7.82 -7.55
CA ARG A 306 -11.80 7.80 -8.37
C ARG A 306 -12.23 6.39 -8.78
N ARG A 307 -11.30 5.55 -9.25
CA ARG A 307 -11.60 4.16 -9.65
C ARG A 307 -12.13 3.31 -8.50
N SER A 308 -11.71 3.62 -7.28
CA SER A 308 -12.12 2.89 -6.09
C SER A 308 -13.49 3.31 -5.55
N GLY A 309 -14.12 4.35 -6.11
CA GLY A 309 -15.31 4.99 -5.56
C GLY A 309 -15.03 5.97 -4.42
N GLY A 310 -13.76 6.33 -4.18
CA GLY A 310 -13.34 7.38 -3.26
C GLY A 310 -12.94 8.67 -3.99
N GLU A 311 -12.21 9.54 -3.28
CA GLU A 311 -11.89 10.89 -3.76
C GLU A 311 -10.50 11.36 -3.33
N LEU A 312 -9.95 12.32 -4.08
CA LEU A 312 -8.66 12.93 -3.79
C LEU A 312 -8.86 14.33 -3.19
N TYR A 313 -8.27 14.55 -2.03
CA TYR A 313 -8.22 15.83 -1.35
C TYR A 313 -6.77 16.32 -1.30
N ARG A 314 -6.56 17.59 -1.66
CA ARG A 314 -5.27 18.25 -1.52
C ARG A 314 -5.36 19.23 -0.37
N THR A 315 -4.52 19.08 0.63
CA THR A 315 -4.58 19.93 1.81
C THR A 315 -3.93 21.28 1.59
N GLY A 316 -2.95 21.45 0.69
CA GLY A 316 -2.32 22.75 0.42
C GLY A 316 -1.99 23.53 1.71
N THR A 317 -2.60 24.70 1.90
CA THR A 317 -2.56 25.49 3.14
C THR A 317 -3.71 25.20 4.13
N SER A 318 -4.70 24.42 3.72
CA SER A 318 -5.84 24.00 4.55
C SER A 318 -5.40 23.02 5.65
N HIS A 319 -6.08 23.08 6.80
CA HIS A 319 -5.82 22.17 7.91
C HIS A 319 -6.38 20.78 7.62
N PHE A 320 -5.65 19.75 8.02
CA PHE A 320 -6.07 18.34 7.89
C PHE A 320 -7.50 18.10 8.39
N ASN A 321 -7.85 18.65 9.56
CA ASN A 321 -9.19 18.49 10.15
C ASN A 321 -10.34 18.85 9.20
N GLN A 322 -10.21 19.93 8.43
CA GLN A 322 -11.26 20.32 7.48
C GLN A 322 -11.43 19.28 6.36
N VAL A 323 -10.34 18.68 5.91
CA VAL A 323 -10.38 17.63 4.89
C VAL A 323 -11.01 16.36 5.45
N PHE A 324 -10.58 15.90 6.62
CA PHE A 324 -11.17 14.73 7.27
C PHE A 324 -12.66 14.93 7.58
N ASP A 325 -13.07 16.13 8.01
CA ASP A 325 -14.49 16.48 8.21
C ASP A 325 -15.28 16.48 6.90
N THR A 326 -14.67 16.93 5.79
CA THR A 326 -15.29 16.87 4.46
C THR A 326 -15.50 15.42 4.02
N VAL A 327 -14.50 14.56 4.23
CA VAL A 327 -14.63 13.13 3.93
C VAL A 327 -15.75 12.51 4.78
N ALA A 328 -15.76 12.74 6.10
CA ALA A 328 -16.81 12.24 6.97
C ALA A 328 -18.20 12.70 6.53
N SER A 329 -18.37 13.98 6.22
CA SER A 329 -19.64 14.52 5.72
C SER A 329 -20.07 13.91 4.39
N SER A 330 -19.14 13.60 3.48
CA SER A 330 -19.48 12.95 2.20
C SER A 330 -20.02 11.53 2.40
N LEU A 331 -19.50 10.81 3.40
CA LEU A 331 -19.96 9.45 3.72
C LEU A 331 -21.37 9.44 4.29
N ASP A 332 -21.71 10.44 5.09
CA ASP A 332 -23.04 10.62 5.70
C ASP A 332 -24.14 10.96 4.68
N GLN A 333 -23.76 11.40 3.49
CA GLN A 333 -24.70 11.77 2.43
C GLN A 333 -25.08 10.61 1.49
N ALA A 334 -24.41 9.46 1.62
CA ALA A 334 -24.63 8.33 0.73
C ALA A 334 -26.03 7.71 0.88
N LEU A 335 -26.60 7.28 -0.25
CA LEU A 335 -27.74 6.37 -0.28
C LEU A 335 -27.26 4.94 -0.01
N VAL A 336 -28.05 4.20 0.76
CA VAL A 336 -27.92 2.77 1.00
C VAL A 336 -29.06 2.07 0.29
N LEU A 337 -28.73 1.26 -0.70
CA LEU A 337 -29.65 0.39 -1.39
C LEU A 337 -29.37 -1.05 -0.98
N VAL A 338 -30.42 -1.78 -0.62
CA VAL A 338 -30.31 -3.21 -0.26
C VAL A 338 -31.12 -4.02 -1.26
N THR A 339 -30.57 -5.15 -1.67
CA THR A 339 -31.23 -6.15 -2.50
C THR A 339 -30.82 -7.54 -2.05
N GLU A 340 -31.74 -8.49 -2.14
CA GLU A 340 -31.47 -9.90 -1.90
C GLU A 340 -31.18 -10.60 -3.23
N LEU A 341 -30.10 -11.38 -3.30
CA LEU A 341 -29.74 -12.12 -4.50
C LEU A 341 -30.42 -13.49 -4.51
N SER A 342 -31.09 -13.80 -5.62
CA SER A 342 -31.83 -15.06 -5.80
C SER A 342 -31.02 -16.18 -6.47
N GLU A 343 -29.91 -15.86 -7.16
CA GLU A 343 -29.14 -16.85 -7.94
C GLU A 343 -27.78 -17.21 -7.31
N THR A 344 -27.65 -18.50 -6.97
CA THR A 344 -26.38 -19.18 -6.67
C THR A 344 -25.63 -19.47 -7.97
N GLY A 345 -25.05 -18.45 -8.57
CA GLY A 345 -24.00 -18.65 -9.57
C GLY A 345 -22.82 -19.43 -8.97
N PRO A 346 -21.98 -20.10 -9.78
CA PRO A 346 -20.79 -20.76 -9.25
C PRO A 346 -19.92 -19.76 -8.50
N GLU A 347 -19.36 -20.20 -7.36
CA GLU A 347 -18.43 -19.39 -6.55
C GLU A 347 -17.39 -18.72 -7.43
N SER A 348 -17.06 -17.45 -7.13
CA SER A 348 -16.06 -16.62 -7.82
C SER A 348 -16.46 -15.97 -9.15
N THR A 349 -17.72 -16.07 -9.58
CA THR A 349 -18.19 -15.37 -10.80
C THR A 349 -18.15 -13.85 -10.60
N VAL A 350 -17.47 -13.12 -11.49
CA VAL A 350 -17.53 -11.65 -11.54
C VAL A 350 -18.76 -11.24 -12.34
N LYS A 351 -19.55 -10.33 -11.79
CA LYS A 351 -20.73 -9.75 -12.42
C LYS A 351 -20.68 -8.23 -12.32
N ARG A 352 -21.12 -7.55 -13.36
CA ARG A 352 -21.26 -6.09 -13.35
C ARG A 352 -22.57 -5.72 -12.67
N LEU A 353 -22.47 -5.02 -11.54
CA LEU A 353 -23.59 -4.32 -10.92
C LEU A 353 -23.76 -2.99 -11.62
N GLU A 354 -24.96 -2.69 -12.09
CA GLU A 354 -25.30 -1.41 -12.70
C GLU A 354 -26.46 -0.78 -11.94
N LEU A 355 -26.36 0.52 -11.73
CA LEU A 355 -27.38 1.34 -11.09
C LEU A 355 -27.76 2.44 -12.06
N SER A 356 -29.05 2.64 -12.26
CA SER A 356 -29.57 3.66 -13.16
C SER A 356 -30.68 4.46 -12.51
N CYS A 357 -30.73 5.74 -12.84
CA CYS A 357 -31.77 6.67 -12.44
C CYS A 357 -32.27 7.39 -13.68
N SER A 358 -33.57 7.31 -13.96
CA SER A 358 -34.19 8.00 -15.08
C SER A 358 -35.02 9.18 -14.59
N GLU A 359 -35.02 10.29 -15.32
CA GLU A 359 -35.95 11.40 -15.10
C GLU A 359 -36.34 11.99 -16.46
N GLY A 360 -37.58 11.78 -16.87
CA GLY A 360 -38.02 12.08 -18.23
C GLY A 360 -37.20 11.32 -19.28
N ASP A 361 -36.58 12.05 -20.21
CA ASP A 361 -35.76 11.46 -21.30
C ASP A 361 -34.28 11.26 -20.91
N ARG A 362 -33.88 11.64 -19.68
CA ARG A 362 -32.48 11.54 -19.23
C ARG A 362 -32.31 10.34 -18.33
N THR A 363 -31.34 9.48 -18.65
CA THR A 363 -30.91 8.38 -17.79
C THR A 363 -29.46 8.58 -17.37
N LEU A 364 -29.22 8.57 -16.06
CA LEU A 364 -27.89 8.47 -15.46
C LEU A 364 -27.62 7.01 -15.14
N MET A 365 -26.39 6.57 -15.38
CA MET A 365 -25.97 5.19 -15.12
C MET A 365 -24.56 5.18 -14.56
N ASP A 366 -24.31 4.27 -13.62
CA ASP A 366 -22.98 3.90 -13.19
C ASP A 366 -22.92 2.39 -12.92
N GLY A 367 -21.72 1.82 -12.91
CA GLY A 367 -21.57 0.38 -12.73
C GLY A 367 -20.19 -0.06 -12.27
N VAL A 368 -20.19 -1.09 -11.42
CA VAL A 368 -19.00 -1.65 -10.77
C VAL A 368 -19.00 -3.17 -10.89
N ASP A 369 -17.83 -3.76 -11.10
CA ASP A 369 -17.70 -5.22 -11.14
C ASP A 369 -17.53 -5.76 -9.72
N ILE A 370 -18.38 -6.72 -9.35
CA ILE A 370 -18.36 -7.39 -8.05
C ILE A 370 -18.16 -8.90 -8.21
N ARG A 371 -17.48 -9.52 -7.26
CA ARG A 371 -17.32 -10.97 -7.20
C ARG A 371 -18.41 -11.58 -6.34
N LEU A 372 -19.11 -12.55 -6.92
CA LEU A 372 -20.05 -13.40 -6.19
C LEU A 372 -19.26 -14.44 -5.39
N VAL A 373 -19.08 -14.17 -4.10
CA VAL A 373 -18.48 -15.10 -3.14
C VAL A 373 -19.59 -15.53 -2.19
N LEU A 374 -19.92 -16.83 -2.20
CA LEU A 374 -20.81 -17.40 -1.19
C LEU A 374 -20.14 -17.24 0.17
N ALA A 375 -20.91 -16.79 1.17
CA ALA A 375 -20.41 -16.84 2.54
C ALA A 375 -20.05 -18.31 2.85
N PRO A 376 -18.87 -18.59 3.43
CA PRO A 376 -18.57 -19.95 3.88
C PRO A 376 -19.70 -20.39 4.79
N ALA A 377 -20.23 -21.59 4.57
CA ALA A 377 -21.27 -22.15 5.43
C ALA A 377 -20.84 -21.99 6.89
N PRO A 378 -21.72 -21.58 7.81
CA PRO A 378 -21.36 -21.46 9.22
C PRO A 378 -20.78 -22.79 9.65
N SER A 379 -19.48 -22.80 9.97
CA SER A 379 -18.86 -23.99 10.54
C SER A 379 -19.64 -24.30 11.80
N THR A 380 -20.31 -25.44 11.85
CA THR A 380 -20.86 -25.98 13.09
C THR A 380 -19.77 -25.85 14.15
N PRO A 381 -20.03 -25.20 15.30
CA PRO A 381 -19.05 -25.13 16.36
C PRO A 381 -18.64 -26.56 16.68
N VAL A 382 -17.37 -26.89 16.39
CA VAL A 382 -16.77 -28.12 16.86
C VAL A 382 -16.71 -27.95 18.37
N VAL A 383 -17.70 -28.51 19.07
CA VAL A 383 -17.62 -28.70 20.52
C VAL A 383 -16.39 -29.57 20.70
N PRO A 384 -15.32 -29.08 21.36
CA PRO A 384 -14.19 -29.95 21.66
C PRO A 384 -14.74 -31.09 22.52
N GLU A 385 -14.56 -32.34 22.08
CA GLU A 385 -14.80 -33.50 22.91
C GLU A 385 -14.03 -33.29 24.22
N THR A 386 -14.77 -33.19 25.31
CA THR A 386 -14.22 -33.11 26.64
C THR A 386 -13.61 -34.46 26.98
N ASP A 387 -12.30 -34.59 26.80
CA ASP A 387 -11.53 -35.64 27.47
C ASP A 387 -11.61 -35.40 28.99
N GLU A 388 -12.02 -36.44 29.71
CA GLU A 388 -12.12 -36.44 31.17
C GLU A 388 -10.78 -36.10 31.85
N PRO A 389 -10.80 -35.49 33.06
CA PRO A 389 -9.59 -35.03 33.74
C PRO A 389 -8.81 -36.21 34.32
N GLY A 390 -7.84 -36.71 33.55
CA GLY A 390 -6.74 -37.52 34.04
C GLY A 390 -5.70 -36.66 34.76
N SER A 391 -5.44 -36.99 36.03
CA SER A 391 -4.49 -36.37 36.96
C SER A 391 -3.17 -35.90 36.34
N PHE A 392 -2.92 -34.58 36.33
CA PHE A 392 -1.62 -34.01 35.94
C PHE A 392 -0.93 -33.31 37.12
N VAL A 393 0.32 -33.71 37.34
CA VAL A 393 1.15 -33.43 38.52
C VAL A 393 1.87 -32.08 38.38
N TRP A 394 1.81 -31.24 39.41
CA TRP A 394 2.38 -29.87 39.49
C TRP A 394 3.93 -29.78 39.57
N GLY A 395 4.66 -30.69 38.94
CA GLY A 395 6.10 -30.85 39.17
C GLY A 395 7.07 -30.00 38.33
N SER A 396 6.65 -29.39 37.22
CA SER A 396 7.60 -28.91 36.19
C SER A 396 7.64 -27.40 35.94
N VAL A 397 6.79 -26.59 36.59
CA VAL A 397 6.76 -25.12 36.35
C VAL A 397 7.81 -24.35 37.16
N PHE A 398 8.38 -24.92 38.24
CA PHE A 398 9.35 -24.21 39.08
C PHE A 398 10.83 -24.30 38.64
N VAL A 399 11.19 -25.13 37.65
CA VAL A 399 12.58 -25.28 37.20
C VAL A 399 12.96 -24.27 36.11
N ALA A 400 12.01 -23.78 35.31
CA ALA A 400 12.29 -22.89 34.18
C ALA A 400 12.62 -21.44 34.59
N VAL A 401 12.08 -20.95 35.71
CA VAL A 401 12.30 -19.57 36.18
C VAL A 401 13.67 -19.40 36.87
N GLY A 402 14.21 -20.48 37.47
CA GLY A 402 15.51 -20.45 38.16
C GLY A 402 16.73 -20.43 37.21
N VAL A 403 16.62 -21.04 36.04
CA VAL A 403 17.74 -21.11 35.07
C VAL A 403 17.93 -19.77 34.35
N ILE A 404 16.86 -19.01 34.12
CA ILE A 404 16.94 -17.70 33.45
C ILE A 404 17.58 -16.63 34.35
N LEU A 405 17.37 -16.71 35.68
CA LEU A 405 17.98 -15.77 36.63
C LEU A 405 19.49 -16.00 36.85
N LEU A 406 19.99 -17.23 36.67
CA LEU A 406 21.43 -17.53 36.78
C LEU A 406 22.23 -17.11 35.54
N VAL A 407 21.62 -17.12 34.35
CA VAL A 407 22.28 -16.70 33.09
C VAL A 407 22.48 -15.18 33.06
N VAL A 408 21.54 -14.40 33.62
CA VAL A 408 21.63 -12.94 33.71
C VAL A 408 22.69 -12.50 34.74
N ALA A 409 22.82 -13.22 35.87
CA ALA A 409 23.86 -12.95 36.86
C ALA A 409 25.28 -13.32 36.36
N GLY A 410 25.41 -14.37 35.55
CA GLY A 410 26.67 -14.76 34.91
C GLY A 410 27.16 -13.78 33.84
N PHE A 411 26.24 -13.17 33.08
CA PHE A 411 26.58 -12.21 32.02
C PHE A 411 27.11 -10.87 32.58
N VAL A 412 26.67 -10.47 33.77
CA VAL A 412 27.17 -9.28 34.47
C VAL A 412 28.57 -9.51 35.09
N TYR A 413 28.92 -10.76 35.41
CA TYR A 413 30.22 -11.08 36.03
C TYR A 413 31.39 -11.17 35.03
N VAL A 414 31.13 -11.50 33.74
CA VAL A 414 32.19 -11.72 32.74
C VAL A 414 32.71 -10.44 32.07
N LYS A 415 32.08 -9.27 32.27
CA LYS A 415 32.59 -7.98 31.73
C LYS A 415 33.70 -7.34 32.59
N ARG A 416 34.54 -8.14 33.26
CA ARG A 416 35.78 -7.69 33.93
C ARG A 416 36.87 -8.78 33.94
N ARG A 417 37.54 -8.99 32.82
CA ARG A 417 39.02 -9.11 32.72
C ARG A 417 39.41 -9.43 31.29
N GLY A 418 40.55 -8.88 30.88
CA GLY A 418 40.98 -8.85 29.49
C GLY A 418 42.01 -9.91 29.12
N SER A 419 42.44 -9.75 27.86
CA SER A 419 43.74 -10.11 27.29
C SER A 419 44.07 -11.59 27.11
N GLY A 420 44.44 -11.95 25.87
CA GLY A 420 45.49 -12.94 25.63
C GLY A 420 45.20 -14.05 24.63
N ASP A 421 45.65 -13.80 23.38
CA ASP A 421 46.48 -14.69 22.56
C ASP A 421 45.97 -15.92 21.79
N ARG A 422 46.59 -16.07 20.61
CA ARG A 422 46.46 -17.12 19.58
C ARG A 422 46.99 -18.48 20.05
N LYS A 423 46.42 -19.59 19.54
CA LYS A 423 47.10 -20.58 18.66
C LYS A 423 46.27 -21.83 18.34
N SER A 424 46.67 -22.41 17.21
CA SER A 424 46.11 -23.47 16.36
C SER A 424 46.16 -24.92 16.86
N ALA A 425 45.60 -25.78 16.00
CA ALA A 425 45.89 -27.20 15.70
C ALA A 425 44.89 -28.20 16.32
N ALA A 426 44.11 -29.02 15.61
CA ALA A 426 44.21 -29.79 14.34
C ALA A 426 44.25 -31.32 14.63
N ALA A 427 43.61 -32.06 13.70
CA ALA A 427 43.57 -33.52 13.52
C ALA A 427 42.47 -34.24 14.35
N LEU A 428 41.66 -35.16 13.82
CA LEU A 428 41.93 -36.27 12.88
C LEU A 428 40.64 -36.76 12.20
N ASN A 429 40.66 -36.97 10.87
CA ASN A 429 40.52 -38.29 10.21
C ASN A 429 40.17 -38.17 8.71
N GLU A 430 41.17 -38.46 7.87
CA GLU A 430 41.03 -39.14 6.58
C GLU A 430 40.48 -40.56 6.83
N THR A 431 39.68 -41.20 5.97
CA THR A 431 40.15 -41.78 4.70
C THR A 431 38.94 -42.31 3.92
N ALA A 432 38.81 -41.97 2.64
CA ALA A 432 38.24 -42.85 1.61
C ALA A 432 38.53 -42.35 0.17
N GLN A 433 39.54 -42.97 -0.44
CA GLN A 433 39.60 -43.45 -1.83
C GLN A 433 39.66 -42.46 -3.03
N THR A 434 40.91 -42.23 -3.45
CA THR A 434 41.50 -42.41 -4.80
C THR A 434 40.71 -42.04 -6.06
N ARG A 435 41.18 -40.91 -6.64
CA ARG A 435 41.15 -40.40 -8.02
C ARG A 435 40.95 -41.40 -9.17
N LEU A 436 40.14 -40.97 -10.14
CA LEU A 436 40.41 -41.09 -11.59
C LEU A 436 39.76 -39.94 -12.38
N LEU A 437 40.63 -39.01 -12.78
CA LEU A 437 40.67 -38.17 -14.00
C LEU A 437 39.50 -37.23 -14.40
N SER A 438 39.93 -35.97 -14.59
CA SER A 438 39.32 -34.84 -15.32
C SER A 438 38.09 -34.17 -14.69
N GLY A 439 38.31 -33.08 -13.96
CA GLY A 439 37.27 -32.10 -13.69
C GLY A 439 37.80 -30.73 -14.10
N ALA A 440 37.07 -30.03 -14.97
CA ALA A 440 37.34 -28.64 -15.34
C ALA A 440 37.58 -27.76 -14.09
N PRO A 441 38.38 -26.68 -14.19
CA PRO A 441 38.61 -25.78 -13.05
C PRO A 441 37.26 -25.30 -12.52
N ALA A 442 37.05 -25.36 -11.21
CA ALA A 442 35.78 -25.04 -10.57
C ALA A 442 35.95 -23.93 -9.55
N ALA A 443 35.05 -22.95 -9.56
CA ALA A 443 34.95 -21.92 -8.53
C ALA A 443 33.96 -22.35 -7.46
N ARG A 444 34.38 -22.33 -6.18
CA ARG A 444 33.46 -22.50 -5.05
C ARG A 444 33.06 -21.14 -4.53
N VAL A 445 31.75 -20.85 -4.55
CA VAL A 445 31.19 -19.58 -4.11
C VAL A 445 30.22 -19.76 -2.94
N GLU A 446 30.19 -18.76 -2.08
CA GLU A 446 29.17 -18.58 -1.04
C GLU A 446 28.44 -17.26 -1.30
N LEU A 447 27.13 -17.36 -1.49
CA LEU A 447 26.23 -16.22 -1.72
C LEU A 447 25.49 -15.95 -0.41
N THR A 448 25.76 -14.78 0.17
CA THR A 448 25.14 -14.35 1.42
C THR A 448 24.14 -13.23 1.13
N PRO A 449 22.83 -13.43 1.35
CA PRO A 449 21.86 -12.36 1.22
C PRO A 449 22.19 -11.17 2.12
N PHE A 450 22.06 -9.97 1.58
CA PHE A 450 22.29 -8.70 2.24
C PHE A 450 20.93 -8.11 2.65
N ASP A 451 20.25 -8.78 3.59
CA ASP A 451 19.01 -8.31 4.23
C ASP A 451 19.14 -8.54 5.74
N ALA A 452 18.78 -7.54 6.55
CA ALA A 452 18.77 -7.64 8.01
C ALA A 452 17.75 -8.66 8.55
N ASN A 453 16.81 -9.11 7.70
CA ASN A 453 15.75 -10.07 8.06
C ASN A 453 15.95 -11.50 7.51
N TYR A 454 17.04 -11.79 6.78
CA TYR A 454 17.33 -13.14 6.31
C TYR A 454 17.94 -14.01 7.42
N THR A 455 17.21 -15.04 7.85
CA THR A 455 17.63 -15.99 8.91
C THR A 455 18.08 -17.36 8.38
N GLY A 456 18.20 -17.51 7.05
CA GLY A 456 18.63 -18.76 6.40
C GLY A 456 20.16 -18.92 6.34
N PRO A 457 20.66 -20.14 6.05
CA PRO A 457 22.09 -20.36 5.83
C PRO A 457 22.56 -19.78 4.48
N PRO A 458 23.82 -19.34 4.34
CA PRO A 458 24.38 -18.89 3.06
C PRO A 458 24.23 -19.96 1.97
N LEU A 459 23.94 -19.55 0.74
CA LEU A 459 23.83 -20.46 -0.40
C LEU A 459 25.24 -20.81 -0.88
N LYS A 460 25.61 -22.09 -0.86
CA LYS A 460 26.92 -22.57 -1.30
C LYS A 460 26.79 -23.32 -2.61
N ALA A 461 27.65 -22.99 -3.58
CA ALA A 461 27.64 -23.64 -4.89
C ALA A 461 29.06 -23.86 -5.44
N GLU A 462 29.21 -24.93 -6.24
CA GLU A 462 30.41 -25.20 -7.04
C GLU A 462 30.07 -24.94 -8.51
N ILE A 463 30.81 -24.03 -9.15
CA ILE A 463 30.61 -23.60 -10.53
C ILE A 463 31.73 -24.18 -11.38
N ARG A 464 31.41 -25.17 -12.23
CA ARG A 464 32.39 -25.81 -13.13
C ARG A 464 32.45 -25.21 -14.53
N ASP A 465 31.30 -24.80 -15.04
CA ASP A 465 31.15 -24.18 -16.36
C ASP A 465 30.19 -23.00 -16.22
N ARG A 466 28.94 -23.29 -15.87
CA ARG A 466 27.92 -22.28 -15.55
C ARG A 466 26.98 -22.69 -14.43
N LEU A 467 26.41 -21.71 -13.76
CA LEU A 467 25.36 -21.84 -12.77
C LEU A 467 24.31 -20.76 -12.99
N VAL A 468 23.04 -21.14 -13.17
CA VAL A 468 21.96 -20.15 -13.30
C VAL A 468 21.41 -19.83 -11.92
N LEU A 469 21.22 -18.54 -11.63
CA LEU A 469 20.49 -18.05 -10.47
C LEU A 469 19.08 -17.67 -10.92
N GLY A 470 18.07 -18.01 -10.13
CA GLY A 470 16.69 -17.69 -10.46
C GLY A 470 15.69 -18.16 -9.41
N ARG A 471 14.42 -17.90 -9.66
CA ARG A 471 13.33 -18.28 -8.73
C ARG A 471 12.79 -19.70 -8.95
N ARG A 472 12.97 -20.26 -10.16
CA ARG A 472 12.37 -21.55 -10.52
C ARG A 472 13.19 -22.72 -10.01
N VAL A 473 12.54 -23.66 -9.33
CA VAL A 473 13.14 -24.96 -8.98
C VAL A 473 13.36 -25.77 -10.26
N ALA A 474 14.61 -25.94 -10.69
CA ALA A 474 15.01 -26.73 -11.85
C ALA A 474 16.46 -27.26 -11.69
N PRO A 475 16.84 -28.38 -12.35
CA PRO A 475 18.15 -29.04 -12.14
C PRO A 475 19.40 -28.17 -12.39
N SER A 476 19.27 -27.05 -13.11
CA SER A 476 20.39 -26.15 -13.44
C SER A 476 20.26 -24.75 -12.84
N VAL A 477 19.30 -24.56 -11.92
CA VAL A 477 19.00 -23.26 -11.29
C VAL A 477 19.22 -23.36 -9.79
N LEU A 478 20.14 -22.57 -9.24
CA LEU A 478 20.21 -22.34 -7.81
C LEU A 478 19.10 -21.35 -7.45
N VAL A 479 18.16 -21.84 -6.63
CA VAL A 479 16.99 -21.05 -6.24
C VAL A 479 17.39 -20.02 -5.19
N VAL A 480 17.14 -18.75 -5.50
CA VAL A 480 17.24 -17.65 -4.53
C VAL A 480 15.86 -17.49 -3.87
N PRO A 481 15.70 -17.84 -2.58
CA PRO A 481 14.40 -17.87 -1.91
C PRO A 481 13.96 -16.46 -1.48
N GLY A 482 12.65 -16.28 -1.32
CA GLY A 482 12.09 -15.10 -0.65
C GLY A 482 11.77 -13.90 -1.53
N ASP A 483 12.07 -13.96 -2.83
CA ASP A 483 11.84 -12.84 -3.75
C ASP A 483 11.15 -13.26 -5.05
N ALA A 484 9.87 -12.88 -5.16
CA ALA A 484 9.05 -13.17 -6.33
C ALA A 484 9.46 -12.39 -7.58
N THR A 485 10.24 -11.30 -7.44
CA THR A 485 10.70 -10.43 -8.54
C THR A 485 11.94 -10.96 -9.25
N ILE A 486 12.55 -12.01 -8.71
CA ILE A 486 13.59 -12.77 -9.41
C ILE A 486 12.92 -13.60 -10.52
N SER A 487 13.28 -13.33 -11.77
CA SER A 487 12.88 -14.14 -12.93
C SER A 487 13.20 -15.63 -12.75
N ALA A 488 12.43 -16.49 -13.44
CA ALA A 488 12.57 -17.95 -13.34
C ALA A 488 14.02 -18.43 -13.60
N LYS A 489 14.69 -17.82 -14.58
CA LYS A 489 16.12 -17.84 -14.81
C LYS A 489 16.53 -16.36 -14.93
N HIS A 490 17.33 -15.85 -14.02
CA HIS A 490 17.57 -14.41 -13.90
C HIS A 490 18.95 -14.04 -14.45
N CYS A 491 19.99 -14.62 -13.91
CA CYS A 491 21.36 -14.44 -14.38
C CYS A 491 22.09 -15.77 -14.40
N GLU A 492 23.20 -15.84 -15.13
CA GLU A 492 24.14 -16.95 -15.08
C GLU A 492 25.50 -16.48 -14.56
N LEU A 493 26.08 -17.28 -13.66
CA LEU A 493 27.48 -17.20 -13.28
C LEU A 493 28.26 -18.19 -14.14
N GLN A 494 29.26 -17.71 -14.87
CA GLN A 494 30.12 -18.51 -15.73
C GLN A 494 31.54 -18.47 -15.21
N TYR A 495 32.19 -19.63 -15.13
CA TYR A 495 33.58 -19.73 -14.72
C TYR A 495 34.44 -20.16 -15.90
N THR A 496 35.31 -19.26 -16.37
CA THR A 496 36.13 -19.47 -17.57
C THR A 496 37.47 -18.75 -17.39
N ASP A 497 38.57 -19.40 -17.81
CA ASP A 497 39.93 -18.84 -17.75
C ASP A 497 40.35 -18.30 -16.36
N GLY A 498 39.89 -18.95 -15.29
CA GLY A 498 40.20 -18.54 -13.91
C GLY A 498 39.40 -17.34 -13.41
N LYS A 499 38.43 -16.85 -14.18
CA LYS A 499 37.59 -15.69 -13.83
C LYS A 499 36.13 -16.10 -13.70
N LEU A 500 35.48 -15.52 -12.69
CA LEU A 500 34.04 -15.62 -12.51
C LEU A 500 33.38 -14.44 -13.23
N LEU A 501 32.43 -14.73 -14.10
CA LEU A 501 31.67 -13.74 -14.87
C LEU A 501 30.19 -13.90 -14.51
N VAL A 502 29.46 -12.80 -14.52
CA VAL A 502 27.99 -12.80 -14.44
C VAL A 502 27.40 -12.24 -15.72
N ARG A 503 26.29 -12.82 -16.16
CA ARG A 503 25.53 -12.35 -17.31
C ARG A 503 24.04 -12.40 -17.01
N ASP A 504 23.33 -11.34 -17.36
CA ASP A 504 21.87 -11.31 -17.30
C ASP A 504 21.25 -12.21 -18.40
N LEU A 505 20.19 -12.94 -18.05
CA LEU A 505 19.47 -13.83 -18.96
C LEU A 505 18.15 -13.24 -19.46
N ASP A 506 18.17 -11.95 -19.82
CA ASP A 506 17.00 -11.17 -20.22
C ASP A 506 15.95 -11.15 -19.10
N SER A 507 16.43 -10.85 -17.89
CA SER A 507 15.60 -10.85 -16.70
C SER A 507 14.69 -9.62 -16.66
N SER A 508 13.53 -9.78 -16.03
CA SER A 508 12.49 -8.75 -16.01
C SER A 508 12.92 -7.45 -15.31
N ASN A 509 13.89 -7.53 -14.40
CA ASN A 509 14.38 -6.39 -13.61
C ASN A 509 15.87 -6.09 -13.85
N GLY A 510 16.53 -6.82 -14.74
CA GLY A 510 17.97 -6.74 -14.96
C GLY A 510 18.79 -7.27 -13.79
N THR A 511 20.07 -7.52 -14.07
CA THR A 511 21.08 -7.89 -13.08
C THR A 511 21.98 -6.68 -12.79
N MET A 512 22.32 -6.43 -11.53
CA MET A 512 23.23 -5.35 -11.16
C MET A 512 24.42 -5.88 -10.36
N VAL A 513 25.59 -5.29 -10.57
CA VAL A 513 26.79 -5.54 -9.75
C VAL A 513 27.19 -4.25 -9.06
N ASN A 514 27.30 -4.29 -7.72
CA ASN A 514 27.62 -3.14 -6.87
C ASN A 514 26.72 -1.91 -7.09
N GLY A 515 25.45 -2.13 -7.42
CA GLY A 515 24.49 -1.05 -7.66
C GLY A 515 24.47 -0.50 -9.09
N VAL A 516 25.22 -1.11 -10.02
CA VAL A 516 25.25 -0.71 -11.44
C VAL A 516 24.67 -1.82 -12.31
N PRO A 517 23.66 -1.55 -13.16
CA PRO A 517 23.12 -2.56 -14.08
C PRO A 517 24.16 -2.98 -15.11
N ILE A 518 24.18 -4.28 -15.42
CA ILE A 518 25.09 -4.85 -16.42
C ILE A 518 24.33 -5.05 -17.74
N GLU A 519 24.90 -4.54 -18.83
CA GLU A 519 24.33 -4.73 -20.19
C GLU A 519 24.93 -5.95 -20.91
N THR A 520 26.14 -6.35 -20.50
CA THR A 520 26.88 -7.50 -21.03
C THR A 520 27.47 -8.32 -19.89
N SER A 521 28.18 -9.42 -20.21
CA SER A 521 28.92 -10.18 -19.20
C SER A 521 29.88 -9.28 -18.41
N TYR A 522 29.87 -9.40 -17.09
CA TYR A 522 30.64 -8.59 -16.15
C TYR A 522 31.52 -9.47 -15.26
N PRO A 523 32.82 -9.15 -15.07
CA PRO A 523 33.71 -9.91 -14.19
C PRO A 523 33.40 -9.67 -12.71
N ILE A 524 33.23 -10.74 -11.94
CA ILE A 524 32.95 -10.69 -10.50
C ILE A 524 34.23 -10.89 -9.69
N GLU A 525 34.44 -10.02 -8.71
CA GLU A 525 35.49 -10.11 -7.70
C GLU A 525 34.97 -10.64 -6.35
N ASP A 526 35.88 -11.13 -5.50
CA ASP A 526 35.52 -11.55 -4.14
C ASP A 526 35.00 -10.36 -3.32
N GLY A 527 33.80 -10.50 -2.77
CA GLY A 527 33.12 -9.47 -1.97
C GLY A 527 32.10 -8.61 -2.73
N ASP A 528 32.01 -8.75 -4.05
CA ASP A 528 31.04 -8.03 -4.88
C ASP A 528 29.59 -8.31 -4.48
N ARG A 529 28.73 -7.31 -4.72
CA ARG A 529 27.29 -7.41 -4.46
C ARG A 529 26.54 -7.61 -5.77
N LEU A 530 25.82 -8.72 -5.87
CA LEU A 530 25.00 -9.08 -7.00
C LEU A 530 23.53 -8.86 -6.66
N THR A 531 22.85 -7.99 -7.40
CA THR A 531 21.41 -7.74 -7.22
C THR A 531 20.62 -8.47 -8.30
N LEU A 532 19.65 -9.28 -7.85
CA LEU A 532 18.69 -10.01 -8.68
C LEU A 532 17.29 -9.70 -8.16
N GLY A 533 16.42 -9.11 -8.99
CA GLY A 533 15.13 -8.63 -8.49
C GLY A 533 15.34 -7.58 -7.38
N LYS A 534 14.81 -7.85 -6.18
CA LYS A 534 15.02 -7.05 -4.95
C LYS A 534 16.11 -7.62 -4.04
N THR A 535 16.63 -8.80 -4.34
CA THR A 535 17.60 -9.49 -3.49
C THR A 535 19.01 -9.08 -3.84
N GLU A 536 19.73 -8.51 -2.88
CA GLU A 536 21.17 -8.28 -2.98
C GLU A 536 21.92 -9.45 -2.32
N LEU A 537 22.88 -10.05 -3.03
CA LEU A 537 23.69 -11.18 -2.59
C LEU A 537 25.16 -10.75 -2.59
N ARG A 538 25.85 -10.87 -1.45
CA ARG A 538 27.30 -10.75 -1.41
C ARG A 538 27.94 -12.07 -1.83
N ILE A 539 28.85 -12.01 -2.80
CA ILE A 539 29.57 -13.19 -3.31
C ILE A 539 30.92 -13.30 -2.58
N ARG A 540 31.21 -14.47 -2.02
CA ARG A 540 32.57 -14.85 -1.59
C ARG A 540 33.11 -16.01 -2.41
N ILE A 541 34.34 -15.90 -2.89
CA ILE A 541 35.07 -16.91 -3.64
C ILE A 541 35.95 -17.68 -2.65
N ILE A 542 35.49 -18.88 -2.25
CA ILE A 542 36.12 -19.67 -1.18
C ILE A 542 37.35 -20.46 -1.70
N GLY A 543 37.43 -20.70 -3.01
CA GLY A 543 38.57 -21.35 -3.61
C GLY A 543 38.40 -21.59 -5.11
N VAL A 544 39.53 -21.67 -5.80
CA VAL A 544 39.67 -22.00 -7.22
C VAL A 544 40.50 -23.28 -7.30
N SER A 545 39.95 -24.35 -7.88
CA SER A 545 40.66 -25.63 -8.05
C SER A 545 41.37 -25.74 -9.39
#